data_AF-M5GG85-F1
#
_entry.id   AF-M5GG85-F1
#
_cell.length_a   1.000
_cell.length_b   1.000
_cell.length_c   1.000
_cell.angle_alpha   90.00
_cell.angle_beta   90.00
_cell.angle_gamma   90.00
#
_symmetry.space_group_name_H-M   'P 1'
#
loop_
_entity.id
_entity.type
_entity.pdbx_description
1 polymer ?
#
loop_
_entity_poly.entity_id
_entity_poly.type
_entity_poly.pdbx_seq_one_letter_code
_entity_poly.pdbx_strand_id
1 'polypeptide(L)'
;MAHRSTPSEALPLKQRMHEPRDPDLTAAAAAAAPGSEANIDPHSDPDVSPFADPGAASANPFSDPLHAPVSAHLQDNLGHSNSSPYEEEFTQIPGPETPTPAQDPDDTFLRRRLRRRKWIIGGAVIFVIITSITLSTTLGIVFGGRSDSSSSSSTPTNTLSGTVGAVTFTDPSNPSTYVPDSNLHNSFYGIDYVPFGAYAPECGISQNNVTEDVVLLSQLTTRVRTYSAQCGQAGMILEGIKQTGVHLGVYLAVNLTMNETALYEETSALAQTLEQYGTANVLGVIVGNQFITSYLSEHNTTDPASQPGQNAAGYVSSQLASMRATLSALNLSHAVPVGIADGANVFTPSLLGEVDFFMQNGMPYRSNVSLQNAAQWTMTTYSSTTSALSNTTHYIGETGWPSSVLPGDTQEPTATPQSLQTFLDGFVCQANGNETGYFWYEAFDELWREGMYGGAEGGWGVFTSDKKLKNVLLPNCSHV
;
A
#
# COMPACT_ATOMS: atom_id res chain seq x y z
N MET A 1 26.84 34.70 -14.48
CA MET A 1 25.82 35.14 -13.51
C MET A 1 24.78 34.04 -13.44
N ALA A 2 24.70 33.40 -12.28
CA ALA A 2 23.90 32.21 -12.05
C ALA A 2 22.49 32.59 -11.59
N HIS A 3 21.47 31.94 -12.15
CA HIS A 3 20.17 31.78 -11.49
C HIS A 3 19.93 30.29 -11.30
N ARG A 4 20.12 29.83 -10.05
CA ARG A 4 19.65 28.53 -9.57
C ARG A 4 18.17 28.67 -9.25
N SER A 5 17.33 27.86 -9.89
CA SER A 5 15.96 27.59 -9.48
C SER A 5 15.99 26.55 -8.34
N THR A 6 15.25 26.85 -7.28
CA THR A 6 15.14 26.09 -6.02
C THR A 6 14.31 24.81 -6.22
N PRO A 7 14.65 23.68 -5.56
CA PRO A 7 13.79 22.51 -5.49
C PRO A 7 12.56 22.76 -4.61
N SER A 8 11.43 22.20 -5.03
CA SER A 8 10.15 22.16 -4.33
C SER A 8 10.27 21.47 -2.97
N GLU A 9 9.63 22.03 -1.96
CA GLU A 9 9.62 21.63 -0.56
C GLU A 9 9.09 20.20 -0.36
N ALA A 10 9.97 19.29 0.05
CA ALA A 10 9.62 18.14 0.87
C ALA A 10 9.91 18.54 2.33
N LEU A 11 8.88 18.64 3.17
CA LEU A 11 9.03 18.97 4.59
C LEU A 11 9.55 17.75 5.36
N PRO A 12 10.54 17.92 6.27
CA PRO A 12 11.14 16.83 7.03
C PRO A 12 10.40 16.52 8.33
N LEU A 13 10.22 15.24 8.64
CA LEU A 13 9.88 14.76 9.97
C LEU A 13 11.11 14.87 10.90
N LYS A 14 11.17 15.95 11.67
CA LYS A 14 11.98 16.05 12.90
C LYS A 14 11.07 16.36 14.07
N GLN A 15 10.89 15.40 14.97
CA GLN A 15 10.95 15.58 16.43
C GLN A 15 10.40 14.33 17.14
N ARG A 16 11.28 13.57 17.79
CA ARG A 16 11.11 13.19 19.19
C ARG A 16 12.48 13.16 19.86
N MET A 17 12.80 14.24 20.56
CA MET A 17 13.81 14.22 21.60
C MET A 17 13.18 13.64 22.87
N HIS A 18 13.97 12.83 23.57
CA HIS A 18 13.71 12.29 24.90
C HIS A 18 13.33 13.35 25.93
N GLU A 19 12.47 12.94 26.87
CA GLU A 19 12.61 13.33 28.28
C GLU A 19 12.47 12.07 29.14
N PRO A 20 13.29 11.89 30.20
CA PRO A 20 13.41 10.63 30.94
C PRO A 20 12.39 10.53 32.07
N ARG A 21 11.96 9.31 32.40
CA ARG A 21 11.42 9.01 33.74
C ARG A 21 12.31 7.97 34.40
N ASP A 22 12.78 8.33 35.58
CA ASP A 22 13.63 7.54 36.47
C ASP A 22 12.93 6.25 36.97
N PRO A 23 13.73 5.26 37.39
CA PRO A 23 13.29 3.94 37.80
C PRO A 23 13.05 3.89 39.32
N ASP A 24 11.97 3.22 39.74
CA ASP A 24 11.97 2.34 40.92
C ASP A 24 10.56 1.80 41.14
N LEU A 25 10.43 0.47 41.13
CA LEU A 25 9.75 -0.31 42.16
C LEU A 25 9.82 -1.80 41.78
N THR A 26 10.85 -2.44 42.32
CA THR A 26 10.97 -3.89 42.47
C THR A 26 10.02 -4.44 43.54
N ALA A 27 9.78 -5.76 43.42
CA ALA A 27 9.24 -6.70 44.42
C ALA A 27 7.70 -6.90 44.39
N ALA A 28 7.15 -8.11 44.47
CA ALA A 28 7.69 -9.36 44.99
C ALA A 28 7.00 -10.58 44.35
N ALA A 29 7.78 -11.64 44.11
CA ALA A 29 7.30 -13.00 43.97
C ALA A 29 6.98 -13.57 45.36
N ALA A 30 5.89 -14.34 45.48
CA ALA A 30 5.68 -15.25 46.60
C ALA A 30 5.04 -16.54 46.09
N ALA A 31 5.74 -17.64 46.39
CA ALA A 31 5.43 -19.01 46.04
C ALA A 31 4.29 -19.59 46.91
N ALA A 32 3.56 -20.56 46.35
CA ALA A 32 2.86 -21.57 47.14
C ALA A 32 2.72 -22.89 46.34
N ALA A 33 3.34 -23.94 46.85
CA ALA A 33 3.06 -25.36 46.68
C ALA A 33 3.22 -25.98 48.11
N PRO A 34 2.78 -27.22 48.45
CA PRO A 34 2.52 -28.37 47.57
C PRO A 34 1.29 -29.23 47.94
N GLY A 35 1.01 -30.27 47.16
CA GLY A 35 0.11 -31.37 47.54
C GLY A 35 -0.23 -32.32 46.39
N SER A 36 0.45 -33.47 46.37
CA SER A 36 0.29 -34.60 45.46
C SER A 36 -0.83 -35.56 45.89
N GLU A 37 -1.56 -36.15 44.95
CA GLU A 37 -1.79 -37.62 44.87
C GLU A 37 -2.44 -38.04 43.54
N ALA A 38 -2.08 -39.24 43.10
CA ALA A 38 -2.31 -39.84 41.78
C ALA A 38 -3.65 -40.59 41.67
N ASN A 39 -4.20 -40.81 40.47
CA ASN A 39 -4.15 -42.11 39.75
C ASN A 39 -5.01 -42.11 38.46
N ILE A 40 -4.73 -43.10 37.60
CA ILE A 40 -4.96 -43.24 36.15
C ILE A 40 -6.22 -44.09 35.80
N ASP A 41 -7.06 -43.58 34.87
CA ASP A 41 -7.70 -44.18 33.63
C ASP A 41 -8.62 -45.47 33.71
N PRO A 42 -9.33 -45.97 32.65
CA PRO A 42 -9.95 -45.43 31.40
C PRO A 42 -11.41 -45.94 31.12
N HIS A 43 -11.95 -45.60 29.92
CA HIS A 43 -13.17 -46.09 29.18
C HIS A 43 -14.45 -45.25 29.37
N SER A 44 -15.22 -44.86 28.34
CA SER A 44 -15.50 -45.38 26.98
C SER A 44 -16.17 -44.33 26.07
N ASP A 45 -15.79 -44.30 24.79
CA ASP A 45 -16.52 -43.75 23.62
C ASP A 45 -17.78 -44.63 23.28
N PRO A 46 -18.68 -44.37 22.30
CA PRO A 46 -18.92 -43.20 21.42
C PRO A 46 -20.44 -42.84 21.23
N ASP A 47 -20.71 -41.97 20.24
CA ASP A 47 -21.97 -41.79 19.46
C ASP A 47 -23.11 -40.90 19.99
N VAL A 48 -23.41 -39.82 19.26
CA VAL A 48 -24.61 -39.64 18.38
C VAL A 48 -24.94 -38.14 18.20
N SER A 49 -24.82 -37.68 16.95
CA SER A 49 -25.63 -36.65 16.26
C SER A 49 -26.29 -37.39 15.08
N PRO A 50 -27.49 -37.10 14.52
CA PRO A 50 -27.93 -35.78 14.01
C PRO A 50 -29.48 -35.54 13.95
N PHE A 51 -29.94 -34.63 13.07
CA PHE A 51 -31.30 -34.13 12.72
C PHE A 51 -31.67 -32.79 13.41
N ALA A 52 -31.80 -31.63 12.76
CA ALA A 52 -32.38 -31.17 11.48
C ALA A 52 -33.94 -31.05 11.46
N ASP A 53 -34.39 -29.79 11.21
CA ASP A 53 -35.63 -29.33 10.55
C ASP A 53 -36.86 -28.90 11.43
N PRO A 54 -37.87 -28.13 10.91
CA PRO A 54 -37.91 -26.66 10.93
C PRO A 54 -39.27 -26.05 11.39
N GLY A 55 -39.32 -24.71 11.52
CA GLY A 55 -40.52 -23.90 11.23
C GLY A 55 -41.46 -23.52 12.38
N ALA A 56 -41.47 -22.22 12.74
CA ALA A 56 -42.69 -21.47 13.08
C ALA A 56 -42.38 -19.97 13.20
N ALA A 57 -43.01 -19.16 12.35
CA ALA A 57 -43.09 -17.70 12.44
C ALA A 57 -44.55 -17.29 12.74
N SER A 58 -44.74 -16.33 13.66
CA SER A 58 -45.88 -15.39 13.80
C SER A 58 -45.66 -14.61 15.10
N ALA A 59 -46.04 -13.35 15.33
CA ALA A 59 -46.57 -12.26 14.53
C ALA A 59 -46.38 -10.96 15.34
N ASN A 60 -46.30 -9.84 14.64
CA ASN A 60 -46.18 -8.48 15.13
C ASN A 60 -47.59 -7.86 15.29
N PRO A 61 -47.96 -7.19 16.40
CA PRO A 61 -49.23 -6.48 16.48
C PRO A 61 -49.07 -4.95 16.37
N PHE A 62 -50.05 -4.33 15.72
CA PHE A 62 -50.36 -2.89 15.60
C PHE A 62 -49.98 -2.19 14.28
N SER A 63 -50.85 -2.42 13.30
CA SER A 63 -51.25 -1.49 12.23
C SER A 63 -52.78 -1.48 12.18
N ASP A 64 -53.44 -0.32 12.30
CA ASP A 64 -54.14 0.37 11.18
C ASP A 64 -55.05 1.55 11.66
N PRO A 65 -55.34 2.55 10.81
CA PRO A 65 -55.94 3.86 11.11
C PRO A 65 -57.43 3.95 10.73
N LEU A 66 -58.06 5.14 10.85
CA LEU A 66 -59.13 5.62 9.94
C LEU A 66 -59.56 7.10 10.21
N HIS A 67 -59.52 7.89 9.13
CA HIS A 67 -60.39 9.00 8.67
C HIS A 67 -60.50 10.40 9.35
N ALA A 68 -60.54 11.40 8.45
CA ALA A 68 -60.64 12.87 8.58
C ALA A 68 -62.08 13.37 8.25
N PRO A 69 -62.35 14.65 7.91
CA PRO A 69 -62.04 15.97 8.52
C PRO A 69 -63.30 16.87 8.71
N VAL A 70 -63.23 17.98 9.46
CA VAL A 70 -64.15 19.15 9.31
C VAL A 70 -63.44 20.48 9.60
N SER A 71 -63.62 21.45 8.70
CA SER A 71 -63.16 22.86 8.74
C SER A 71 -64.05 23.77 9.60
N ALA A 72 -63.53 24.89 10.12
CA ALA A 72 -64.10 26.25 9.94
C ALA A 72 -63.33 27.37 10.69
N HIS A 73 -63.40 28.56 10.08
CA HIS A 73 -62.82 29.89 10.36
C HIS A 73 -63.19 30.60 11.66
N LEU A 74 -62.36 31.61 12.05
CA LEU A 74 -62.67 33.03 12.44
C LEU A 74 -61.35 33.72 12.87
N GLN A 75 -60.79 34.75 12.20
CA GLN A 75 -60.99 36.23 12.32
C GLN A 75 -60.96 36.75 13.79
N ASP A 76 -60.31 37.84 14.23
CA ASP A 76 -59.83 39.08 13.58
C ASP A 76 -59.01 39.97 14.59
N ASN A 77 -58.14 40.87 14.06
CA ASN A 77 -57.82 42.28 14.44
C ASN A 77 -57.30 42.70 15.86
N LEU A 78 -56.09 43.29 15.99
CA LEU A 78 -55.63 44.72 15.86
C LEU A 78 -55.91 45.67 17.06
N GLY A 79 -54.87 46.38 17.54
CA GLY A 79 -54.98 47.79 18.01
C GLY A 79 -54.38 48.24 19.36
N HIS A 80 -53.16 48.82 19.30
CA HIS A 80 -52.60 50.04 19.96
C HIS A 80 -53.04 50.57 21.35
N SER A 81 -52.07 50.92 22.22
CA SER A 81 -51.58 52.32 22.52
C SER A 81 -51.00 52.54 23.95
N ASN A 82 -49.88 53.30 24.02
CA ASN A 82 -49.37 54.29 25.01
C ASN A 82 -49.45 54.03 26.54
N SER A 83 -48.50 54.36 27.43
CA SER A 83 -47.45 55.40 27.50
C SER A 83 -46.48 55.18 28.70
N SER A 84 -45.24 55.68 28.53
CA SER A 84 -44.08 56.01 29.42
C SER A 84 -44.35 56.51 30.87
N PRO A 85 -43.33 56.83 31.75
CA PRO A 85 -41.85 56.81 31.59
C PRO A 85 -41.02 56.26 32.79
N TYR A 86 -39.71 56.05 32.60
CA TYR A 86 -38.58 56.66 33.35
C TYR A 86 -37.26 56.11 32.79
N GLU A 87 -36.35 57.05 32.47
CA GLU A 87 -35.02 56.86 31.88
C GLU A 87 -34.04 56.23 32.87
N GLU A 88 -33.09 55.43 32.37
CA GLU A 88 -31.67 55.66 32.65
C GLU A 88 -30.80 54.99 31.58
N GLU A 89 -29.91 55.80 31.01
CA GLU A 89 -29.01 55.54 29.90
C GLU A 89 -27.70 54.95 30.44
N PHE A 90 -27.33 53.74 30.00
CA PHE A 90 -25.93 53.29 30.07
C PHE A 90 -25.57 52.45 28.83
N THR A 91 -24.48 52.89 28.22
CA THR A 91 -23.85 52.46 26.97
C THR A 91 -23.51 50.97 26.89
N GLN A 92 -23.89 50.32 25.78
CA GLN A 92 -23.51 48.95 25.42
C GLN A 92 -22.04 48.83 25.02
N ILE A 93 -21.32 47.91 25.66
CA ILE A 93 -20.04 47.34 25.21
C ILE A 93 -20.36 46.03 24.46
N PRO A 94 -19.89 45.82 23.22
CA PRO A 94 -20.06 44.54 22.52
C PRO A 94 -19.21 43.44 23.16
N GLY A 95 -19.82 42.30 23.47
CA GLY A 95 -19.14 41.09 23.95
C GLY A 95 -18.30 40.40 22.85
N PRO A 96 -17.38 39.50 23.24
CA PRO A 96 -16.42 38.90 22.33
C PRO A 96 -17.08 37.91 21.36
N GLU A 97 -16.80 38.10 20.07
CA GLU A 97 -17.16 37.19 18.98
C GLU A 97 -16.50 35.82 19.20
N THR A 98 -17.29 34.76 19.02
CA THR A 98 -16.80 33.38 18.97
C THR A 98 -16.02 33.20 17.66
N PRO A 99 -14.77 32.69 17.69
CA PRO A 99 -14.03 32.48 16.46
C PRO A 99 -14.62 31.29 15.71
N THR A 100 -15.14 31.57 14.52
CA THR A 100 -15.49 30.58 13.51
C THR A 100 -14.28 29.67 13.25
N PRO A 101 -14.41 28.33 13.23
CA PRO A 101 -13.29 27.47 12.88
C PRO A 101 -12.84 27.81 11.46
N ALA A 102 -11.56 28.13 11.28
CA ALA A 102 -10.97 28.28 9.97
C ALA A 102 -11.14 26.94 9.23
N GLN A 103 -11.95 26.94 8.17
CA GLN A 103 -12.01 25.81 7.26
C GLN A 103 -10.67 25.71 6.53
N ASP A 104 -10.03 24.56 6.67
CA ASP A 104 -8.81 24.23 5.95
C ASP A 104 -9.09 24.33 4.42
N PRO A 105 -8.35 25.17 3.67
CA PRO A 105 -8.51 25.27 2.23
C PRO A 105 -8.36 23.92 1.51
N ASP A 106 -7.63 22.95 2.06
CA ASP A 106 -7.45 21.63 1.46
C ASP A 106 -8.69 20.73 1.59
N ASP A 107 -9.46 20.83 2.69
CA ASP A 107 -10.76 20.15 2.84
C ASP A 107 -11.79 20.72 1.85
N THR A 108 -11.75 22.04 1.60
CA THR A 108 -12.63 22.66 0.58
C THR A 108 -12.25 22.29 -0.85
N PHE A 109 -10.97 22.02 -1.13
CA PHE A 109 -10.49 21.57 -2.44
C PHE A 109 -11.02 20.17 -2.79
N LEU A 110 -10.89 19.21 -1.86
CA LEU A 110 -11.42 17.85 -2.03
C LEU A 110 -12.95 17.84 -2.21
N ARG A 111 -13.68 18.58 -1.36
CA ARG A 111 -15.15 18.69 -1.46
C ARG A 111 -15.62 19.34 -2.77
N ARG A 112 -14.89 20.34 -3.30
CA ARG A 112 -15.18 20.93 -4.62
C ARG A 112 -14.91 19.97 -5.77
N ARG A 113 -13.92 19.09 -5.65
CA ARG A 113 -13.51 18.11 -6.67
C ARG A 113 -14.52 16.96 -6.81
N LEU A 114 -15.08 16.47 -5.69
CA LEU A 114 -16.14 15.45 -5.68
C LEU A 114 -17.41 15.90 -6.42
N ARG A 115 -17.71 17.20 -6.47
CA ARG A 115 -18.89 17.75 -7.18
C ARG A 115 -18.71 17.95 -8.68
N ARG A 116 -17.49 17.93 -9.23
CA ARG A 116 -17.22 18.29 -10.65
C ARG A 116 -16.95 17.10 -11.58
N ARG A 117 -16.90 15.86 -11.09
CA ARG A 117 -16.30 14.72 -11.82
C ARG A 117 -17.25 13.73 -12.50
N LYS A 118 -18.41 14.17 -13.03
CA LYS A 118 -19.24 13.29 -13.89
C LYS A 118 -19.01 13.42 -15.40
N TRP A 119 -18.25 14.42 -15.88
CA TRP A 119 -18.23 14.72 -17.33
C TRP A 119 -16.87 15.05 -17.95
N ILE A 120 -15.79 15.19 -17.18
CA ILE A 120 -14.53 15.74 -17.71
C ILE A 120 -13.47 14.66 -18.01
N ILE A 121 -13.50 13.52 -17.32
CA ILE A 121 -12.46 12.48 -17.49
C ILE A 121 -12.80 11.49 -18.60
N GLY A 122 -14.08 11.17 -18.80
CA GLY A 122 -14.51 10.42 -19.99
C GLY A 122 -14.20 11.14 -21.31
N GLY A 123 -14.19 12.48 -21.32
CA GLY A 123 -13.89 13.28 -22.50
C GLY A 123 -12.40 13.32 -22.87
N ALA A 124 -11.50 13.30 -21.89
CA ALA A 124 -10.05 13.32 -22.13
C ALA A 124 -9.52 11.98 -22.65
N VAL A 125 -10.10 10.86 -22.20
CA VAL A 125 -9.77 9.51 -22.70
C VAL A 125 -10.21 9.35 -24.16
N ILE A 126 -11.36 9.91 -24.55
CA ILE A 126 -11.81 9.92 -25.96
C ILE A 126 -10.90 10.78 -26.86
N PHE A 127 -10.28 11.83 -26.32
CA PHE A 127 -9.37 12.67 -27.10
C PHE A 127 -8.03 11.98 -27.44
N VAL A 128 -7.55 11.06 -26.59
CA VAL A 128 -6.37 10.23 -26.87
C VAL A 128 -6.65 9.15 -27.90
N ILE A 129 -7.88 8.63 -27.97
CA ILE A 129 -8.29 7.63 -28.98
C ILE A 129 -8.29 8.23 -30.41
N ILE A 130 -8.53 9.54 -30.55
CA ILE A 130 -8.60 10.20 -31.86
C ILE A 130 -7.24 10.73 -32.34
N THR A 131 -6.30 11.03 -31.45
CA THR A 131 -4.96 11.55 -31.83
C THR A 131 -3.89 10.46 -32.00
N SER A 132 -4.14 9.23 -31.59
CA SER A 132 -3.20 8.09 -31.71
C SER A 132 -3.20 7.40 -33.08
N ILE A 133 -4.00 7.84 -34.05
CA ILE A 133 -4.03 7.28 -35.42
C ILE A 133 -3.14 8.05 -36.42
N THR A 134 -2.51 9.16 -36.04
CA THR A 134 -1.57 9.87 -36.94
C THR A 134 -0.33 10.34 -36.20
N LEU A 135 0.65 9.43 -36.02
CA LEU A 135 2.09 9.66 -36.21
C LEU A 135 2.87 8.39 -35.81
N SER A 136 2.63 7.31 -36.55
CA SER A 136 3.53 6.15 -36.57
C SER A 136 4.74 6.51 -37.45
N THR A 137 5.72 7.22 -36.90
CA THR A 137 7.04 7.37 -37.52
C THR A 137 8.13 7.23 -36.47
N THR A 138 8.84 6.11 -36.57
CA THR A 138 10.17 5.82 -36.03
C THR A 138 11.02 7.06 -35.71
N LEU A 139 11.29 7.30 -34.42
CA LEU A 139 12.45 8.07 -33.98
C LEU A 139 13.00 7.43 -32.70
N GLY A 140 13.98 6.53 -32.89
CA GLY A 140 14.91 6.15 -31.83
C GLY A 140 15.76 7.36 -31.48
N ILE A 141 15.63 7.84 -30.25
CA ILE A 141 16.50 8.89 -29.72
C ILE A 141 17.78 8.21 -29.22
N VAL A 142 18.84 8.37 -30.00
CA VAL A 142 20.22 8.08 -29.63
C VAL A 142 20.65 9.10 -28.58
N PHE A 143 20.77 8.69 -27.32
CA PHE A 143 21.56 9.44 -26.35
C PHE A 143 23.05 9.20 -26.64
N GLY A 144 23.69 10.19 -27.25
CA GLY A 144 25.13 10.22 -27.46
C GLY A 144 25.88 10.40 -26.14
N GLY A 145 26.33 9.29 -25.55
CA GLY A 145 27.36 9.29 -24.52
C GLY A 145 28.73 9.60 -25.12
N ARG A 146 29.46 10.55 -24.53
CA ARG A 146 30.89 10.73 -24.77
C ARG A 146 31.62 9.46 -24.32
N SER A 147 32.24 8.76 -25.27
CA SER A 147 33.06 7.59 -25.04
C SER A 147 34.47 8.01 -24.62
N ASP A 148 34.79 7.90 -23.33
CA ASP A 148 36.18 7.79 -22.89
C ASP A 148 36.63 6.35 -23.13
N SER A 149 37.52 6.17 -24.09
CA SER A 149 38.10 4.89 -24.46
C SER A 149 39.04 4.40 -23.36
N SER A 150 38.60 3.42 -22.58
CA SER A 150 39.50 2.54 -21.84
C SER A 150 39.35 1.11 -22.38
N SER A 151 40.46 0.57 -22.87
CA SER A 151 40.57 -0.78 -23.38
C SER A 151 40.38 -1.78 -22.23
N SER A 152 39.33 -2.61 -22.26
CA SER A 152 39.19 -3.76 -21.38
C SER A 152 39.14 -5.06 -22.20
N SER A 153 39.97 -6.01 -21.77
CA SER A 153 40.02 -7.37 -22.27
C SER A 153 38.66 -8.06 -22.09
N SER A 154 38.00 -8.39 -23.19
CA SER A 154 36.69 -9.06 -23.20
C SER A 154 36.83 -10.55 -22.90
N THR A 155 36.83 -10.91 -21.62
CA THR A 155 36.33 -12.23 -21.21
C THR A 155 34.81 -12.19 -21.42
N PRO A 156 34.18 -13.18 -22.10
CA PRO A 156 32.72 -13.24 -22.15
C PRO A 156 32.22 -13.37 -20.71
N THR A 157 31.63 -12.31 -20.16
CA THR A 157 30.89 -12.43 -18.91
C THR A 157 29.53 -13.00 -19.28
N ASN A 158 29.15 -14.11 -18.64
CA ASN A 158 27.84 -14.76 -18.76
C ASN A 158 26.77 -13.93 -18.03
N THR A 159 26.72 -12.63 -18.32
CA THR A 159 25.90 -11.61 -17.65
C THR A 159 25.29 -10.69 -18.70
N LEU A 160 24.14 -10.09 -18.40
CA LEU A 160 23.57 -9.08 -19.29
C LEU A 160 24.42 -7.80 -19.24
N SER A 161 24.54 -7.12 -20.37
CA SER A 161 25.33 -5.90 -20.47
C SER A 161 24.74 -4.80 -19.59
N GLY A 162 25.59 -4.13 -18.81
CA GLY A 162 25.21 -3.01 -17.95
C GLY A 162 24.52 -3.41 -16.64
N THR A 163 24.47 -4.70 -16.31
CA THR A 163 23.98 -5.17 -15.00
C THR A 163 25.12 -5.40 -14.02
N VAL A 164 24.78 -5.61 -12.74
CA VAL A 164 25.76 -5.92 -11.69
C VAL A 164 26.25 -7.38 -11.76
N GLY A 165 25.63 -8.21 -12.59
CA GLY A 165 26.01 -9.61 -12.79
C GLY A 165 25.55 -10.53 -11.67
N ALA A 166 24.39 -10.23 -11.07
CA ALA A 166 23.80 -11.04 -9.99
C ALA A 166 23.27 -12.40 -10.50
N VAL A 167 22.97 -12.48 -11.80
CA VAL A 167 22.50 -13.70 -12.45
C VAL A 167 23.50 -14.13 -13.52
N THR A 168 23.81 -15.43 -13.54
CA THR A 168 24.60 -16.06 -14.60
C THR A 168 23.68 -16.60 -15.69
N PHE A 169 23.87 -16.15 -16.92
CA PHE A 169 23.16 -16.59 -18.12
C PHE A 169 24.02 -17.57 -18.93
N THR A 170 23.46 -18.69 -19.36
CA THR A 170 24.20 -19.63 -20.22
C THR A 170 24.40 -19.08 -21.63
N ASP A 171 23.50 -18.22 -22.08
CA ASP A 171 23.62 -17.41 -23.29
C ASP A 171 23.08 -16.00 -23.01
N PRO A 172 23.93 -14.98 -22.82
CA PRO A 172 23.49 -13.60 -22.57
C PRO A 172 22.66 -12.97 -23.70
N SER A 173 22.66 -13.54 -24.91
CA SER A 173 21.80 -13.10 -26.00
C SER A 173 20.38 -13.69 -25.92
N ASN A 174 20.18 -14.70 -25.06
CA ASN A 174 18.90 -15.32 -24.76
C ASN A 174 18.65 -15.34 -23.23
N PRO A 175 18.00 -14.30 -22.68
CA PRO A 175 17.72 -14.19 -21.25
C PRO A 175 16.84 -15.32 -20.67
N SER A 176 16.24 -16.18 -21.50
CA SER A 176 15.52 -17.35 -21.03
C SER A 176 16.42 -18.48 -20.52
N THR A 177 17.74 -18.35 -20.62
CA THR A 177 18.70 -19.39 -20.26
C THR A 177 19.64 -18.91 -19.17
N TYR A 178 19.35 -19.31 -17.94
CA TYR A 178 20.09 -18.89 -16.74
C TYR A 178 20.41 -20.08 -15.84
N VAL A 179 21.39 -19.89 -14.96
CA VAL A 179 21.78 -20.86 -13.94
C VAL A 179 21.08 -20.49 -12.63
N PRO A 180 20.14 -21.31 -12.12
CA PRO A 180 19.51 -21.05 -10.84
C PRO A 180 20.52 -21.05 -9.70
N ASP A 181 20.35 -20.15 -8.74
CA ASP A 181 21.15 -20.10 -7.52
C ASP A 181 20.54 -21.05 -6.48
N SER A 182 21.34 -22.01 -6.02
CA SER A 182 20.90 -23.02 -5.05
C SER A 182 20.54 -22.45 -3.67
N ASN A 183 20.92 -21.22 -3.36
CA ASN A 183 20.56 -20.53 -2.13
C ASN A 183 19.19 -19.83 -2.21
N LEU A 184 18.60 -19.74 -3.40
CA LEU A 184 17.30 -19.11 -3.62
C LEU A 184 16.22 -20.19 -3.68
N HIS A 185 15.14 -19.96 -2.95
CA HIS A 185 14.00 -20.87 -2.85
C HIS A 185 12.72 -20.10 -3.06
N ASN A 186 11.79 -20.67 -3.83
CA ASN A 186 10.50 -20.05 -4.11
C ASN A 186 9.59 -20.20 -2.88
N SER A 187 9.88 -19.40 -1.86
CA SER A 187 9.30 -19.48 -0.52
C SER A 187 8.49 -18.25 -0.14
N PHE A 188 8.67 -17.12 -0.83
CA PHE A 188 7.90 -15.92 -0.53
C PHE A 188 6.60 -15.93 -1.35
N TYR A 189 5.46 -15.67 -0.70
CA TYR A 189 4.18 -15.56 -1.43
C TYR A 189 4.24 -14.48 -2.52
N GLY A 190 4.76 -13.32 -2.14
CA GLY A 190 5.04 -12.17 -3.00
C GLY A 190 6.16 -11.31 -2.42
N ILE A 191 6.79 -10.48 -3.26
CA ILE A 191 7.85 -9.54 -2.86
C ILE A 191 7.53 -8.15 -3.41
N ASP A 192 7.71 -7.13 -2.56
CA ASP A 192 7.66 -5.72 -2.96
C ASP A 192 8.93 -5.37 -3.74
N TYR A 193 8.74 -4.78 -4.92
CA TYR A 193 9.81 -4.55 -5.89
C TYR A 193 9.72 -3.16 -6.52
N VAL A 194 10.80 -2.41 -6.35
CA VAL A 194 11.09 -1.18 -7.09
C VAL A 194 12.35 -1.41 -7.90
N PRO A 195 12.30 -1.32 -9.24
CA PRO A 195 13.52 -1.42 -10.04
C PRO A 195 14.51 -0.31 -9.70
N PHE A 196 15.79 -0.66 -9.64
CA PHE A 196 16.82 0.34 -9.40
C PHE A 196 16.79 1.45 -10.47
N GLY A 197 16.74 2.70 -10.00
CA GLY A 197 16.67 3.88 -10.86
C GLY A 197 15.25 4.27 -11.30
N ALA A 198 14.20 3.56 -10.85
CA ALA A 198 12.81 3.89 -11.16
C ALA A 198 12.25 5.06 -10.33
N TYR A 199 13.04 6.12 -10.16
CA TYR A 199 12.68 7.30 -9.38
C TYR A 199 12.59 8.51 -10.31
N ALA A 200 11.43 9.17 -10.30
CA ALA A 200 11.22 10.39 -11.07
C ALA A 200 11.91 11.60 -10.38
N PRO A 201 12.41 12.58 -11.16
CA PRO A 201 12.34 12.67 -12.62
C PRO A 201 13.48 11.98 -13.38
N GLU A 202 14.51 11.46 -12.71
CA GLU A 202 15.72 10.96 -13.38
C GLU A 202 15.48 9.70 -14.21
N CYS A 203 14.65 8.78 -13.71
CA CYS A 203 14.27 7.52 -14.37
C CYS A 203 15.46 6.77 -15.00
N GLY A 204 16.51 6.49 -14.22
CA GLY A 204 17.72 5.78 -14.64
C GLY A 204 17.59 4.26 -14.80
N ILE A 205 16.38 3.75 -14.97
CA ILE A 205 16.07 2.33 -15.14
C ILE A 205 16.51 1.83 -16.54
N SER A 206 16.92 0.56 -16.64
CA SER A 206 17.22 -0.08 -17.92
C SER A 206 16.63 -1.49 -18.03
N GLN A 207 16.29 -1.90 -19.26
CA GLN A 207 15.66 -3.20 -19.52
C GLN A 207 16.51 -4.38 -19.03
N ASN A 208 17.82 -4.37 -19.28
CA ASN A 208 18.69 -5.47 -18.83
C ASN A 208 18.73 -5.59 -17.32
N ASN A 209 18.74 -4.46 -16.60
CA ASN A 209 18.75 -4.46 -15.15
C ASN A 209 17.47 -5.05 -14.57
N VAL A 210 16.31 -4.67 -15.14
CA VAL A 210 14.99 -5.23 -14.79
C VAL A 210 14.90 -6.72 -15.16
N THR A 211 15.48 -7.11 -16.29
CA THR A 211 15.48 -8.52 -16.73
C THR A 211 16.30 -9.40 -15.79
N GLU A 212 17.46 -8.91 -15.32
CA GLU A 212 18.23 -9.58 -14.26
C GLU A 212 17.42 -9.68 -12.96
N ASP A 213 16.73 -8.62 -12.55
CA ASP A 213 15.86 -8.63 -11.37
C ASP A 213 14.73 -9.65 -11.49
N VAL A 214 14.05 -9.70 -12.65
CA VAL A 214 12.96 -10.65 -12.91
C VAL A 214 13.44 -12.10 -12.76
N VAL A 215 14.62 -12.44 -13.31
CA VAL A 215 15.19 -13.78 -13.15
C VAL A 215 15.53 -14.06 -11.70
N LEU A 216 16.16 -13.09 -11.01
CA LEU A 216 16.53 -13.23 -9.60
C LEU A 216 15.30 -13.45 -8.70
N LEU A 217 14.27 -12.60 -8.85
CA LEU A 217 13.05 -12.63 -8.03
C LEU A 217 12.16 -13.85 -8.33
N SER A 218 12.13 -14.33 -9.58
CA SER A 218 11.36 -15.54 -9.94
C SER A 218 11.82 -16.82 -9.22
N GLN A 219 13.05 -16.82 -8.71
CA GLN A 219 13.59 -17.91 -7.89
C GLN A 219 13.13 -17.85 -6.43
N LEU A 220 12.59 -16.70 -5.98
CA LEU A 220 12.14 -16.44 -4.62
C LEU A 220 10.63 -16.46 -4.45
N THR A 221 9.92 -16.08 -5.51
CA THR A 221 8.48 -15.91 -5.48
C THR A 221 7.89 -16.09 -6.88
N THR A 222 6.58 -16.24 -6.94
CA THR A 222 5.79 -16.19 -8.17
C THR A 222 5.07 -14.85 -8.36
N ARG A 223 5.21 -13.91 -7.40
CA ARG A 223 4.44 -12.66 -7.39
C ARG A 223 5.32 -11.49 -6.98
N VAL A 224 5.28 -10.40 -7.75
CA VAL A 224 5.88 -9.13 -7.33
C VAL A 224 4.84 -8.03 -7.29
N ARG A 225 5.05 -7.05 -6.42
CA ARG A 225 4.23 -5.85 -6.30
C ARG A 225 5.08 -4.62 -6.58
N THR A 226 4.54 -3.69 -7.37
CA THR A 226 5.16 -2.38 -7.66
C THR A 226 4.48 -1.26 -6.86
N TYR A 227 5.02 -0.04 -6.94
CA TYR A 227 4.53 1.14 -6.21
C TYR A 227 4.06 2.30 -7.09
N SER A 228 4.43 2.28 -8.36
CA SER A 228 4.16 3.35 -9.33
C SER A 228 4.23 2.78 -10.75
N ALA A 229 3.58 3.46 -11.69
CA ALA A 229 3.69 3.22 -13.12
C ALA A 229 4.70 4.16 -13.81
N GLN A 230 5.36 5.05 -13.07
CA GLN A 230 6.36 5.97 -13.59
C GLN A 230 7.61 5.24 -14.12
N CYS A 231 8.41 5.98 -14.89
CA CYS A 231 9.66 5.51 -15.49
C CYS A 231 9.52 4.29 -16.43
N GLY A 232 8.31 3.96 -16.88
CA GLY A 232 8.06 2.81 -17.76
C GLY A 232 8.35 1.45 -17.09
N GLN A 233 8.45 1.42 -15.76
CA GLN A 233 8.88 0.24 -15.02
C GLN A 233 7.96 -0.96 -15.25
N ALA A 234 6.66 -0.74 -15.28
CA ALA A 234 5.66 -1.78 -15.53
C ALA A 234 5.91 -2.50 -16.87
N GLY A 235 6.16 -1.73 -17.94
CA GLY A 235 6.47 -2.27 -19.26
C GLY A 235 7.79 -3.05 -19.27
N MET A 236 8.84 -2.55 -18.61
CA MET A 236 10.13 -3.24 -18.55
C MET A 236 10.05 -4.56 -17.77
N ILE A 237 9.24 -4.62 -16.72
CA ILE A 237 8.99 -5.85 -15.96
C ILE A 237 8.29 -6.88 -16.83
N LEU A 238 7.20 -6.50 -17.50
CA LEU A 238 6.46 -7.41 -18.38
C LEU A 238 7.30 -7.88 -19.58
N GLU A 239 8.10 -7.00 -20.16
CA GLU A 239 9.07 -7.39 -21.20
C GLU A 239 10.14 -8.34 -20.66
N GLY A 240 10.66 -8.10 -19.44
CA GLY A 240 11.62 -9.01 -18.80
C GLY A 240 11.04 -10.40 -18.56
N ILE A 241 9.79 -10.48 -18.09
CA ILE A 241 9.06 -11.75 -17.93
C ILE A 241 8.89 -12.45 -19.28
N LYS A 242 8.51 -11.70 -20.32
CA LYS A 242 8.35 -12.24 -21.68
C LYS A 242 9.67 -12.75 -22.27
N GLN A 243 10.76 -12.02 -22.10
CA GLN A 243 12.09 -12.40 -22.62
C GLN A 243 12.65 -13.65 -21.94
N THR A 244 12.38 -13.79 -20.64
CA THR A 244 12.94 -14.87 -19.82
C THR A 244 12.04 -16.10 -19.76
N GLY A 245 10.73 -15.93 -19.96
CA GLY A 245 9.73 -16.99 -19.87
C GLY A 245 9.48 -17.49 -18.45
N VAL A 246 9.94 -16.76 -17.42
CA VAL A 246 9.77 -17.16 -16.02
C VAL A 246 8.31 -17.10 -15.58
N HIS A 247 7.93 -17.93 -14.62
CA HIS A 247 6.59 -17.92 -14.05
C HIS A 247 6.50 -16.83 -12.96
N LEU A 248 6.22 -15.60 -13.38
CA LEU A 248 6.07 -14.45 -12.49
C LEU A 248 4.82 -13.65 -12.85
N GLY A 249 3.99 -13.36 -11.85
CA GLY A 249 2.88 -12.43 -11.94
C GLY A 249 3.17 -11.12 -11.22
N VAL A 250 2.50 -10.05 -11.64
CA VAL A 250 2.78 -8.68 -11.17
C VAL A 250 1.49 -8.00 -10.72
N TYR A 251 1.51 -7.44 -9.50
CA TYR A 251 0.58 -6.41 -9.10
C TYR A 251 1.15 -5.05 -9.49
N LEU A 252 0.47 -4.38 -10.42
CA LEU A 252 0.89 -3.09 -10.95
C LEU A 252 0.24 -1.96 -10.15
N ALA A 253 1.03 -1.03 -9.61
CA ALA A 253 0.50 0.07 -8.84
C ALA A 253 0.50 1.38 -9.62
N VAL A 254 -0.46 2.24 -9.30
CA VAL A 254 -0.40 3.68 -9.59
C VAL A 254 -0.23 4.43 -8.28
N ASN A 255 0.74 5.35 -8.24
CA ASN A 255 0.92 6.18 -7.06
C ASN A 255 -0.22 7.22 -6.97
N LEU A 256 -1.00 7.18 -5.89
CA LEU A 256 -2.05 8.16 -5.67
C LEU A 256 -1.46 9.46 -5.12
N THR A 257 -1.77 10.55 -5.82
CA THR A 257 -1.40 11.90 -5.41
C THR A 257 -2.56 12.85 -5.65
N MET A 258 -2.53 13.98 -4.96
CA MET A 258 -3.48 15.07 -5.16
C MET A 258 -3.16 15.93 -6.39
N ASN A 259 -1.94 15.82 -6.94
CA ASN A 259 -1.54 16.48 -8.18
C ASN A 259 -2.18 15.80 -9.40
N GLU A 260 -3.04 16.53 -10.12
CA GLU A 260 -3.79 15.94 -11.24
C GLU A 260 -2.90 15.48 -12.40
N THR A 261 -1.83 16.21 -12.69
CA THR A 261 -0.90 15.89 -13.78
C THR A 261 -0.13 14.62 -13.45
N ALA A 262 0.43 14.53 -12.24
CA ALA A 262 1.18 13.35 -11.82
C ALA A 262 0.28 12.09 -11.79
N LEU A 263 -0.95 12.21 -11.30
CA LEU A 263 -1.91 11.09 -11.33
C LEU A 263 -2.29 10.69 -12.77
N TYR A 264 -2.41 11.66 -13.68
CA TYR A 264 -2.65 11.37 -15.09
C TYR A 264 -1.47 10.63 -15.73
N GLU A 265 -0.23 11.03 -15.44
CA GLU A 265 0.97 10.34 -15.92
C GLU A 265 1.03 8.89 -15.42
N GLU A 266 0.77 8.65 -14.13
CA GLU A 266 0.68 7.32 -13.53
C GLU A 266 -0.36 6.44 -14.25
N THR A 267 -1.60 6.92 -14.34
CA THR A 267 -2.71 6.14 -14.90
C THR A 267 -2.59 5.91 -16.40
N SER A 268 -2.05 6.88 -17.16
CA SER A 268 -1.82 6.73 -18.59
C SER A 268 -0.64 5.81 -18.92
N ALA A 269 0.45 5.85 -18.14
CA ALA A 269 1.57 4.94 -18.30
C ALA A 269 1.17 3.48 -18.05
N LEU A 270 0.33 3.24 -17.02
CA LEU A 270 -0.24 1.92 -16.77
C LEU A 270 -1.12 1.46 -17.94
N ALA A 271 -2.02 2.33 -18.42
CA ALA A 271 -2.93 1.99 -19.52
C ALA A 271 -2.16 1.61 -20.80
N GLN A 272 -1.16 2.41 -21.19
CA GLN A 272 -0.29 2.12 -22.34
C GLN A 272 0.47 0.79 -22.18
N THR A 273 0.95 0.50 -20.96
CA THR A 273 1.60 -0.78 -20.66
C THR A 273 0.66 -1.95 -20.89
N LEU A 274 -0.59 -1.86 -20.42
CA LEU A 274 -1.59 -2.93 -20.57
C LEU A 274 -2.05 -3.09 -22.02
N GLU A 275 -2.13 -2.01 -22.80
CA GLU A 275 -2.39 -2.10 -24.25
C GLU A 275 -1.26 -2.82 -24.99
N GLN A 276 -0.01 -2.55 -24.60
CA GLN A 276 1.16 -3.12 -25.27
C GLN A 276 1.42 -4.58 -24.91
N TYR A 277 1.30 -4.94 -23.63
CA TYR A 277 1.70 -6.26 -23.12
C TYR A 277 0.51 -7.17 -22.78
N GLY A 278 -0.70 -6.63 -22.72
CA GLY A 278 -1.88 -7.36 -22.25
C GLY A 278 -1.82 -7.65 -20.75
N THR A 279 -2.59 -8.67 -20.33
CA THR A 279 -2.84 -8.93 -18.90
C THR A 279 -2.40 -10.33 -18.45
N ALA A 280 -1.68 -11.09 -19.29
CA ALA A 280 -1.36 -12.49 -19.00
C ALA A 280 -0.56 -12.69 -17.69
N ASN A 281 0.32 -11.75 -17.37
CA ASN A 281 1.13 -11.75 -16.15
C ASN A 281 0.67 -10.68 -15.15
N VAL A 282 -0.47 -10.05 -15.34
CA VAL A 282 -0.98 -8.97 -14.47
C VAL A 282 -2.02 -9.55 -13.51
N LEU A 283 -1.67 -9.63 -12.23
CA LEU A 283 -2.52 -10.22 -11.18
C LEU A 283 -3.55 -9.23 -10.63
N GLY A 284 -3.27 -7.93 -10.74
CA GLY A 284 -4.17 -6.87 -10.31
C GLY A 284 -3.53 -5.50 -10.45
N VAL A 285 -4.37 -4.47 -10.35
CA VAL A 285 -3.96 -3.07 -10.31
C VAL A 285 -4.22 -2.50 -8.92
N ILE A 286 -3.20 -1.92 -8.30
CA ILE A 286 -3.26 -1.28 -6.99
C ILE A 286 -3.38 0.23 -7.19
N VAL A 287 -4.44 0.83 -6.65
CA VAL A 287 -4.71 2.26 -6.74
C VAL A 287 -4.34 2.92 -5.40
N GLY A 288 -3.06 3.27 -5.28
CA GLY A 288 -2.49 3.94 -4.11
C GLY A 288 -1.77 3.02 -3.13
N ASN A 289 -0.85 3.63 -2.37
CA ASN A 289 -0.17 3.02 -1.23
C ASN A 289 -0.19 4.00 -0.05
N GLN A 290 -0.75 3.59 1.08
CA GLN A 290 -0.81 4.39 2.33
C GLN A 290 -1.44 5.78 2.18
N PHE A 291 -2.26 6.01 1.15
CA PHE A 291 -2.83 7.34 0.88
C PHE A 291 -3.73 7.81 2.03
N ILE A 292 -4.63 6.94 2.51
CA ILE A 292 -5.56 7.28 3.58
C ILE A 292 -4.78 7.44 4.90
N THR A 293 -3.84 6.53 5.20
CA THR A 293 -2.98 6.67 6.39
C THR A 293 -2.22 7.99 6.40
N SER A 294 -1.57 8.38 5.31
CA SER A 294 -0.85 9.65 5.21
C SER A 294 -1.78 10.85 5.38
N TYR A 295 -2.93 10.84 4.70
CA TYR A 295 -3.90 11.92 4.80
C TYR A 295 -4.45 12.09 6.23
N LEU A 296 -4.77 10.98 6.92
CA LEU A 296 -5.19 11.02 8.32
C LEU A 296 -4.11 11.64 9.22
N SER A 297 -2.84 11.25 9.02
CA SER A 297 -1.70 11.79 9.76
C SER A 297 -1.51 13.29 9.54
N GLU A 298 -1.62 13.77 8.30
CA GLU A 298 -1.56 15.20 7.96
C GLU A 298 -2.67 16.00 8.65
N HIS A 299 -3.82 15.38 8.88
CA HIS A 299 -4.94 15.93 9.62
C HIS A 299 -4.94 15.61 11.13
N ASN A 300 -3.81 15.14 11.68
CA ASN A 300 -3.62 14.85 13.11
C ASN A 300 -4.67 13.88 13.70
N THR A 301 -5.10 12.89 12.92
CA THR A 301 -6.05 11.87 13.34
C THR A 301 -5.59 10.50 12.87
N THR A 302 -6.07 9.44 13.50
CA THR A 302 -5.91 8.04 13.05
C THR A 302 -7.25 7.35 12.84
N ASP A 303 -8.36 8.07 13.05
CA ASP A 303 -9.71 7.56 12.95
C ASP A 303 -10.21 7.64 11.50
N PRO A 304 -10.38 6.50 10.80
CA PRO A 304 -10.91 6.50 9.43
C PRO A 304 -12.38 6.94 9.35
N ALA A 305 -13.13 6.92 10.46
CA ALA A 305 -14.50 7.41 10.51
C ALA A 305 -14.60 8.93 10.69
N SER A 306 -13.48 9.60 11.02
CA SER A 306 -13.42 11.06 11.12
C SER A 306 -13.70 11.73 9.76
N GLN A 307 -14.01 13.03 9.77
CA GLN A 307 -14.25 13.78 8.52
C GLN A 307 -13.07 13.69 7.53
N PRO A 308 -11.79 13.83 7.95
CA PRO A 308 -10.64 13.58 7.07
C PRO A 308 -10.62 12.16 6.51
N GLY A 309 -10.91 11.14 7.33
CA GLY A 309 -10.97 9.75 6.88
C GLY A 309 -12.02 9.52 5.80
N GLN A 310 -13.23 10.05 6.00
CA GLN A 310 -14.31 10.00 5.01
C GLN A 310 -13.94 10.72 3.70
N ASN A 311 -13.23 11.85 3.79
CA ASN A 311 -12.75 12.58 2.62
C ASN A 311 -11.71 11.78 1.82
N ALA A 312 -10.71 11.22 2.49
CA ALA A 312 -9.68 10.40 1.86
C ALA A 312 -10.27 9.14 1.22
N ALA A 313 -11.13 8.42 1.96
CA ALA A 313 -11.82 7.25 1.45
C ALA A 313 -12.67 7.61 0.22
N GLY A 314 -13.40 8.73 0.24
CA GLY A 314 -14.17 9.21 -0.91
C GLY A 314 -13.30 9.58 -2.12
N TYR A 315 -12.12 10.13 -1.90
CA TYR A 315 -11.16 10.39 -2.98
C TYR A 315 -10.65 9.10 -3.60
N VAL A 316 -10.18 8.16 -2.78
CA VAL A 316 -9.72 6.82 -3.19
C VAL A 316 -10.81 6.10 -3.99
N SER A 317 -12.04 6.06 -3.45
CA SER A 317 -13.24 5.50 -4.09
C SER A 317 -13.44 6.06 -5.51
N SER A 318 -13.28 7.38 -5.68
CA SER A 318 -13.37 8.03 -6.98
C SER A 318 -12.23 7.65 -7.94
N GLN A 319 -11.02 7.37 -7.44
CA GLN A 319 -9.90 6.92 -8.27
C GLN A 319 -10.02 5.43 -8.63
N LEU A 320 -10.51 4.58 -7.73
CA LEU A 320 -10.85 3.18 -8.01
C LEU A 320 -11.87 3.08 -9.14
N ALA A 321 -12.96 3.86 -9.06
CA ALA A 321 -13.96 3.95 -10.12
C ALA A 321 -13.37 4.45 -11.44
N SER A 322 -12.50 5.47 -11.40
CA SER A 322 -11.81 5.98 -12.59
C SER A 322 -10.90 4.94 -13.23
N MET A 323 -10.13 4.19 -12.42
CA MET A 323 -9.23 3.14 -12.92
C MET A 323 -10.02 2.02 -13.59
N ARG A 324 -11.12 1.57 -12.99
CA ARG A 324 -12.01 0.57 -13.61
C ARG A 324 -12.57 1.05 -14.95
N ALA A 325 -12.96 2.32 -15.04
CA ALA A 325 -13.43 2.89 -16.30
C ALA A 325 -12.31 2.90 -17.36
N THR A 326 -11.08 3.26 -16.98
CA THR A 326 -9.90 3.17 -17.86
C THR A 326 -9.69 1.74 -18.34
N LEU A 327 -9.60 0.75 -17.44
CA LEU A 327 -9.37 -0.65 -17.78
C LEU A 327 -10.47 -1.22 -18.69
N SER A 328 -11.73 -0.85 -18.44
CA SER A 328 -12.85 -1.26 -19.29
C SER A 328 -12.76 -0.69 -20.70
N ALA A 329 -12.16 0.49 -20.89
CA ALA A 329 -11.99 1.10 -22.20
C ALA A 329 -10.87 0.45 -23.04
N LEU A 330 -9.92 -0.25 -22.41
CA LEU A 330 -8.77 -0.87 -23.07
C LEU A 330 -9.10 -2.17 -23.82
N ASN A 331 -10.32 -2.70 -23.72
CA ASN A 331 -10.74 -3.97 -24.35
C ASN A 331 -9.77 -5.15 -24.07
N LEU A 332 -9.29 -5.25 -22.83
CA LEU A 332 -8.34 -6.28 -22.41
C LEU A 332 -8.95 -7.69 -22.51
N SER A 333 -8.12 -8.69 -22.77
CA SER A 333 -8.55 -10.09 -22.93
C SER A 333 -9.15 -10.69 -21.67
N HIS A 334 -8.75 -10.20 -20.49
CA HIS A 334 -9.27 -10.61 -19.20
C HIS A 334 -9.53 -9.40 -18.31
N ALA A 335 -10.54 -9.49 -17.44
CA ALA A 335 -10.77 -8.49 -16.42
C ALA A 335 -9.59 -8.47 -15.44
N VAL A 336 -9.08 -7.26 -15.15
CA VAL A 336 -8.00 -7.05 -14.19
C VAL A 336 -8.61 -6.61 -12.86
N PRO A 337 -8.41 -7.35 -11.76
CA PRO A 337 -8.86 -6.93 -10.43
C PRO A 337 -8.27 -5.57 -10.05
N VAL A 338 -9.06 -4.71 -9.41
CA VAL A 338 -8.63 -3.40 -8.91
C VAL A 338 -8.72 -3.37 -7.39
N GLY A 339 -7.61 -3.05 -6.75
CA GLY A 339 -7.50 -2.99 -5.29
C GLY A 339 -6.77 -1.75 -4.81
N ILE A 340 -6.52 -1.72 -3.50
CA ILE A 340 -5.77 -0.67 -2.79
C ILE A 340 -4.81 -1.31 -1.80
N ALA A 341 -3.68 -0.65 -1.56
CA ALA A 341 -2.80 -0.93 -0.43
C ALA A 341 -2.76 0.24 0.55
N ASP A 342 -2.96 -0.01 1.83
CA ASP A 342 -2.99 1.05 2.85
C ASP A 342 -2.75 0.49 4.26
N GLY A 343 -2.66 1.35 5.27
CA GLY A 343 -2.41 0.92 6.65
C GLY A 343 -3.54 0.05 7.22
N ALA A 344 -3.20 -0.86 8.13
CA ALA A 344 -4.15 -1.79 8.75
C ALA A 344 -5.44 -1.17 9.31
N ASN A 345 -5.37 0.06 9.80
CA ASN A 345 -6.47 0.71 10.52
C ASN A 345 -7.42 1.52 9.62
N VAL A 346 -7.22 1.58 8.30
CA VAL A 346 -8.02 2.48 7.45
C VAL A 346 -9.18 1.83 6.70
N PHE A 347 -9.23 0.50 6.67
CA PHE A 347 -10.22 -0.23 5.89
C PHE A 347 -11.60 -0.22 6.56
N THR A 348 -12.58 0.39 5.89
CA THR A 348 -13.98 0.42 6.33
C THR A 348 -14.84 -0.49 5.44
N PRO A 349 -15.99 -0.99 5.93
CA PRO A 349 -16.89 -1.80 5.10
C PRO A 349 -17.32 -1.12 3.79
N SER A 350 -17.47 0.21 3.79
CA SER A 350 -17.81 0.95 2.58
C SER A 350 -16.68 0.93 1.55
N LEU A 351 -15.43 1.19 1.96
CA LEU A 351 -14.28 1.17 1.06
C LEU A 351 -14.05 -0.24 0.48
N LEU A 352 -14.26 -1.26 1.31
CA LEU A 352 -14.07 -2.65 0.90
C LEU A 352 -15.13 -3.16 -0.06
N GLY A 353 -16.34 -2.59 -0.01
CA GLY A 353 -17.38 -2.83 -1.02
C GLY A 353 -17.02 -2.27 -2.40
N GLU A 354 -15.94 -1.48 -2.51
CA GLU A 354 -15.52 -0.86 -3.75
C GLU A 354 -14.29 -1.52 -4.39
N VAL A 355 -13.69 -2.54 -3.80
CA VAL A 355 -12.42 -3.14 -4.29
C VAL A 355 -12.58 -4.64 -4.56
N ASP A 356 -11.83 -5.14 -5.53
CA ASP A 356 -11.77 -6.58 -5.83
C ASP A 356 -10.82 -7.30 -4.85
N PHE A 357 -9.80 -6.58 -4.38
CA PHE A 357 -8.92 -7.02 -3.30
C PHE A 357 -8.38 -5.82 -2.50
N PHE A 358 -7.85 -6.06 -1.30
CA PHE A 358 -7.09 -5.05 -0.57
C PHE A 358 -5.80 -5.63 0.03
N MET A 359 -4.84 -4.74 0.27
CA MET A 359 -3.52 -5.07 0.79
C MET A 359 -3.28 -4.25 2.04
N GLN A 360 -3.22 -4.93 3.19
CA GLN A 360 -3.00 -4.29 4.48
C GLN A 360 -1.51 -4.20 4.78
N ASN A 361 -0.96 -3.00 4.84
CA ASN A 361 0.41 -2.79 5.23
C ASN A 361 0.54 -2.88 6.76
N GLY A 362 1.51 -3.67 7.22
CA GLY A 362 1.72 -3.99 8.63
C GLY A 362 3.18 -4.30 8.92
N MET A 363 3.91 -3.28 9.36
CA MET A 363 5.35 -3.39 9.61
C MET A 363 5.66 -3.35 11.12
N PRO A 364 6.06 -4.48 11.71
CA PRO A 364 6.30 -4.56 13.16
C PRO A 364 7.43 -3.63 13.60
N TYR A 365 8.49 -3.48 12.79
CA TYR A 365 9.61 -2.58 13.07
C TYR A 365 9.15 -1.11 13.19
N ARG A 366 8.44 -0.59 12.18
CA ARG A 366 7.89 0.79 12.20
C ARG A 366 6.85 0.99 13.30
N SER A 367 6.24 -0.10 13.76
CA SER A 367 5.27 -0.10 14.88
C SER A 367 5.93 -0.27 16.26
N ASN A 368 7.27 -0.25 16.33
CA ASN A 368 8.05 -0.41 17.57
C ASN A 368 7.73 -1.72 18.32
N VAL A 369 7.45 -2.80 17.58
CA VAL A 369 7.22 -4.13 18.14
C VAL A 369 8.55 -4.83 18.35
N SER A 370 8.73 -5.48 19.50
CA SER A 370 9.96 -6.25 19.75
C SER A 370 10.12 -7.39 18.74
N LEU A 371 11.36 -7.68 18.37
CA LEU A 371 11.69 -8.70 17.37
C LEU A 371 11.04 -10.06 17.67
N GLN A 372 11.03 -10.48 18.93
CA GLN A 372 10.46 -11.78 19.34
C GLN A 372 8.94 -11.85 19.13
N ASN A 373 8.25 -10.71 19.13
CA ASN A 373 6.80 -10.64 18.97
C ASN A 373 6.38 -10.24 17.55
N ALA A 374 7.34 -9.91 16.67
CA ALA A 374 7.08 -9.31 15.37
C ALA A 374 6.21 -10.17 14.46
N ALA A 375 6.51 -11.47 14.33
CA ALA A 375 5.74 -12.38 13.48
C ALA A 375 4.31 -12.58 14.01
N GLN A 376 4.16 -12.84 15.31
CA GLN A 376 2.86 -12.99 15.95
C GLN A 376 2.02 -11.71 15.84
N TRP A 377 2.63 -10.54 16.07
CA TRP A 377 1.96 -9.25 15.94
C TRP A 377 1.47 -9.01 14.52
N THR A 378 2.27 -9.34 13.51
CA THR A 378 1.91 -9.18 12.10
C THR A 378 0.68 -10.03 11.77
N MET A 379 0.69 -11.31 12.15
CA MET A 379 -0.45 -12.22 11.93
C MET A 379 -1.70 -11.81 12.70
N THR A 380 -1.54 -11.30 13.92
CA THR A 380 -2.65 -10.84 14.76
C THR A 380 -3.29 -9.58 14.18
N THR A 381 -2.47 -8.62 13.76
CA THR A 381 -2.91 -7.37 13.13
C THR A 381 -3.61 -7.61 11.80
N TYR A 382 -3.13 -8.58 11.01
CA TYR A 382 -3.81 -9.04 9.81
C TYR A 382 -5.17 -9.65 10.13
N SER A 383 -5.21 -10.64 11.04
CA SER A 383 -6.44 -11.38 11.38
C SER A 383 -7.53 -10.52 12.03
N SER A 384 -7.16 -9.51 12.83
CA SER A 384 -8.12 -8.61 13.46
C SER A 384 -8.86 -7.75 12.45
N THR A 385 -8.20 -7.39 11.36
CA THR A 385 -8.80 -6.62 10.27
C THR A 385 -9.66 -7.52 9.40
N THR A 386 -9.20 -8.72 9.06
CA THR A 386 -9.88 -9.62 8.11
C THR A 386 -11.09 -10.33 8.70
N SER A 387 -11.11 -10.61 10.01
CA SER A 387 -12.26 -11.21 10.70
C SER A 387 -13.54 -10.36 10.65
N ALA A 388 -13.42 -9.07 10.36
CA ALA A 388 -14.56 -8.20 10.09
C ALA A 388 -15.08 -8.25 8.63
N LEU A 389 -14.39 -8.93 7.70
CA LEU A 389 -14.41 -8.61 6.26
C LEU A 389 -14.53 -9.84 5.33
N SER A 390 -15.28 -10.87 5.73
CA SER A 390 -15.19 -12.26 5.24
C SER A 390 -15.25 -12.58 3.74
N ASN A 391 -15.51 -11.62 2.84
CA ASN A 391 -15.81 -11.90 1.43
C ASN A 391 -14.87 -11.22 0.40
N THR A 392 -14.04 -10.25 0.82
CA THR A 392 -13.12 -9.57 -0.11
C THR A 392 -11.74 -10.23 -0.06
N THR A 393 -11.14 -10.49 -1.22
CA THR A 393 -9.77 -11.01 -1.30
C THR A 393 -8.80 -10.05 -0.61
N HIS A 394 -7.91 -10.58 0.21
CA HIS A 394 -7.10 -9.75 1.09
C HIS A 394 -5.70 -10.34 1.27
N TYR A 395 -4.74 -9.45 1.45
CA TYR A 395 -3.33 -9.79 1.59
C TYR A 395 -2.67 -8.88 2.62
N ILE A 396 -1.55 -9.32 3.19
CA ILE A 396 -0.61 -8.42 3.85
C ILE A 396 0.16 -7.69 2.73
N GLY A 397 -0.05 -6.37 2.63
CA GLY A 397 0.53 -5.56 1.57
C GLY A 397 2.01 -5.28 1.73
N GLU A 398 2.47 -5.06 2.95
CA GLU A 398 3.88 -4.80 3.26
C GLU A 398 4.17 -5.38 4.63
N THR A 399 5.17 -6.23 4.72
CA THR A 399 5.77 -6.63 6.00
C THR A 399 7.22 -7.03 5.79
N GLY A 400 8.06 -6.77 6.78
CA GLY A 400 9.50 -6.98 6.67
C GLY A 400 10.22 -6.53 7.93
N TRP A 401 11.54 -6.69 7.91
CA TRP A 401 12.42 -6.23 8.98
C TRP A 401 13.73 -5.71 8.40
N PRO A 402 14.19 -4.51 8.76
CA PRO A 402 15.42 -3.96 8.20
C PRO A 402 16.66 -4.65 8.78
N SER A 403 17.70 -4.79 7.97
CA SER A 403 18.97 -5.39 8.38
C SER A 403 20.05 -4.38 8.77
N SER A 404 19.77 -3.09 8.64
CA SER A 404 20.72 -2.02 8.97
C SER A 404 20.00 -0.71 9.21
N VAL A 405 20.69 0.18 9.92
CA VAL A 405 20.33 1.59 10.11
C VAL A 405 21.48 2.48 9.66
N LEU A 406 21.19 3.77 9.47
CA LEU A 406 22.16 4.82 9.29
C LEU A 406 23.34 4.65 10.26
N PRO A 407 24.60 4.79 9.79
CA PRO A 407 25.77 4.69 10.67
C PRO A 407 25.69 5.67 11.85
N GLY A 408 25.89 5.15 13.06
CA GLY A 408 25.82 5.92 14.30
C GLY A 408 24.43 5.97 14.93
N ASP A 409 23.44 5.38 14.28
CA ASP A 409 22.11 5.20 14.85
C ASP A 409 22.02 3.87 15.63
N THR A 410 21.39 3.92 16.80
CA THR A 410 21.22 2.76 17.71
C THR A 410 19.77 2.59 18.10
N GLN A 411 18.86 2.75 17.12
CA GLN A 411 17.43 2.58 17.35
C GLN A 411 17.07 1.14 17.74
N GLU A 412 16.21 1.03 18.75
CA GLU A 412 15.43 -0.17 19.02
C GLU A 412 14.06 -0.03 18.34
N PRO A 413 13.50 -1.12 17.77
CA PRO A 413 14.06 -2.47 17.70
C PRO A 413 15.33 -2.56 16.86
N THR A 414 16.25 -3.47 17.19
CA THR A 414 17.50 -3.63 16.42
C THR A 414 17.27 -3.95 14.93
N ALA A 415 18.03 -3.29 14.06
CA ALA A 415 18.09 -3.56 12.63
C ALA A 415 19.45 -4.16 12.27
N THR A 416 19.52 -5.49 12.18
CA THR A 416 20.74 -6.24 11.86
C THR A 416 20.41 -7.42 10.94
N PRO A 417 21.39 -8.03 10.24
CA PRO A 417 21.15 -9.26 9.49
C PRO A 417 20.57 -10.39 10.36
N GLN A 418 20.96 -10.46 11.65
CA GLN A 418 20.42 -11.42 12.61
C GLN A 418 18.96 -11.11 12.97
N SER A 419 18.58 -9.83 13.07
CA SER A 419 17.20 -9.43 13.31
C SER A 419 16.31 -9.74 12.11
N LEU A 420 16.80 -9.46 10.89
CA LEU A 420 16.16 -9.88 9.64
C LEU A 420 15.97 -11.41 9.59
N GLN A 421 17.02 -12.19 9.90
CA GLN A 421 16.94 -13.66 9.95
C GLN A 421 15.85 -14.12 10.91
N THR A 422 15.82 -13.55 12.12
CA THR A 422 14.82 -13.92 13.14
C THR A 422 13.39 -13.68 12.64
N PHE A 423 13.15 -12.59 11.92
CA PHE A 423 11.83 -12.34 11.35
C PHE A 423 11.50 -13.25 10.17
N LEU A 424 12.46 -13.54 9.28
CA LEU A 424 12.31 -14.52 8.19
C LEU A 424 11.89 -15.90 8.74
N ASP A 425 12.61 -16.39 9.76
CA ASP A 425 12.37 -17.68 10.41
C ASP A 425 11.00 -17.75 11.08
N GLY A 426 10.57 -16.65 11.69
CA GLY A 426 9.31 -16.57 12.42
C GLY A 426 8.08 -16.36 11.53
N PHE A 427 8.23 -15.73 10.36
CA PHE A 427 7.07 -15.27 9.57
C PHE A 427 6.81 -16.09 8.31
N VAL A 428 7.80 -16.29 7.43
CA VAL A 428 7.56 -16.71 6.04
C VAL A 428 6.85 -18.06 5.93
N CYS A 429 7.43 -19.11 6.52
CA CYS A 429 6.82 -20.44 6.42
C CYS A 429 5.56 -20.58 7.27
N GLN A 430 5.42 -19.81 8.35
CA GLN A 430 4.19 -19.76 9.13
C GLN A 430 3.05 -19.14 8.31
N ALA A 431 3.29 -18.01 7.64
CA ALA A 431 2.31 -17.36 6.79
C ALA A 431 1.92 -18.26 5.61
N ASN A 432 2.89 -18.93 4.97
CA ASN A 432 2.62 -19.88 3.89
C ASN A 432 1.78 -21.08 4.36
N GLY A 433 2.11 -21.66 5.52
CA GLY A 433 1.36 -22.79 6.09
C GLY A 433 -0.07 -22.44 6.49
N ASN A 434 -0.33 -21.15 6.74
CA ASN A 434 -1.67 -20.61 6.98
C ASN A 434 -2.35 -20.11 5.70
N GLU A 435 -1.78 -20.36 4.52
CA GLU A 435 -2.27 -19.88 3.22
C GLU A 435 -2.50 -18.36 3.18
N THR A 436 -1.73 -17.62 3.98
CA THR A 436 -1.82 -16.16 4.06
C THR A 436 -1.02 -15.54 2.93
N GLY A 437 -1.70 -14.81 2.04
CA GLY A 437 -1.00 -14.05 1.01
C GLY A 437 -0.37 -12.78 1.58
N TYR A 438 0.90 -12.54 1.26
CA TYR A 438 1.65 -11.37 1.72
C TYR A 438 2.70 -10.91 0.70
N PHE A 439 3.09 -9.64 0.79
CA PHE A 439 4.26 -9.13 0.08
C PHE A 439 5.34 -8.75 1.09
N TRP A 440 6.51 -9.35 0.89
CA TRP A 440 7.68 -9.06 1.70
C TRP A 440 8.31 -7.74 1.26
N TYR A 441 8.48 -6.83 2.21
CA TYR A 441 9.15 -5.55 2.05
C TYR A 441 10.62 -5.68 2.50
N GLU A 442 11.61 -5.72 1.60
CA GLU A 442 11.48 -5.62 0.13
C GLU A 442 12.56 -6.40 -0.61
N ALA A 443 12.56 -6.36 -1.96
CA ALA A 443 13.55 -7.03 -2.78
C ALA A 443 14.99 -6.54 -2.50
N PHE A 444 15.26 -5.25 -2.68
CA PHE A 444 16.61 -4.68 -2.70
C PHE A 444 16.72 -3.50 -1.72
N ASP A 445 17.90 -3.32 -1.13
CA ASP A 445 18.19 -2.09 -0.37
C ASP A 445 18.11 -0.84 -1.26
N GLU A 446 17.31 0.13 -0.82
CA GLU A 446 17.11 1.40 -1.50
C GLU A 446 17.90 2.53 -0.83
N LEU A 447 19.22 2.60 -1.05
CA LEU A 447 20.13 3.53 -0.35
C LEU A 447 19.77 5.03 -0.48
N TRP A 448 19.02 5.43 -1.51
CA TRP A 448 18.56 6.82 -1.63
C TRP A 448 17.57 7.19 -0.50
N ARG A 449 16.83 6.22 0.04
CA ARG A 449 15.91 6.41 1.18
C ARG A 449 16.65 6.68 2.47
N GLU A 450 17.84 6.12 2.64
CA GLU A 450 18.72 6.41 3.77
C GLU A 450 19.07 7.92 3.81
N GLY A 451 19.40 8.51 2.67
CA GLY A 451 19.73 9.94 2.58
C GLY A 451 18.53 10.88 2.77
N MET A 452 17.32 10.41 2.47
CA MET A 452 16.10 11.21 2.52
C MET A 452 15.36 11.10 3.86
N TYR A 453 15.24 9.89 4.39
CA TYR A 453 14.42 9.58 5.56
C TYR A 453 15.25 9.18 6.78
N GLY A 454 16.47 8.66 6.55
CA GLY A 454 17.35 8.18 7.61
C GLY A 454 16.86 6.91 8.30
N GLY A 455 17.36 6.67 9.52
CA GLY A 455 17.04 5.47 10.30
C GLY A 455 17.34 4.19 9.52
N ALA A 456 16.36 3.29 9.47
CA ALA A 456 16.47 1.98 8.83
C ALA A 456 16.09 1.97 7.33
N GLU A 457 15.69 3.11 6.76
CA GLU A 457 14.96 3.16 5.49
C GLU A 457 15.77 2.73 4.25
N GLY A 458 17.10 2.69 4.34
CA GLY A 458 17.94 2.14 3.27
C GLY A 458 18.18 0.63 3.33
N GLY A 459 17.78 -0.06 4.41
CA GLY A 459 18.26 -1.39 4.78
C GLY A 459 17.22 -2.52 4.76
N TRP A 460 16.11 -2.38 4.02
CA TRP A 460 14.96 -3.30 4.05
C TRP A 460 15.04 -4.49 3.11
N GLY A 461 15.98 -4.49 2.15
CA GLY A 461 16.06 -5.54 1.13
C GLY A 461 16.37 -6.92 1.70
N VAL A 462 15.92 -7.98 1.03
CA VAL A 462 16.52 -9.32 1.17
C VAL A 462 17.91 -9.35 0.54
N PHE A 463 18.07 -8.57 -0.54
CA PHE A 463 19.34 -8.29 -1.18
C PHE A 463 19.85 -6.90 -0.81
N THR A 464 21.16 -6.72 -0.88
CA THR A 464 21.81 -5.41 -0.88
C THR A 464 21.47 -4.63 -2.17
N SER A 465 21.84 -3.35 -2.22
CA SER A 465 21.59 -2.49 -3.38
C SER A 465 22.36 -2.90 -4.64
N ASP A 466 23.45 -3.67 -4.47
CA ASP A 466 24.19 -4.35 -5.54
C ASP A 466 23.72 -5.79 -5.79
N LYS A 467 22.50 -6.13 -5.36
CA LYS A 467 21.79 -7.38 -5.60
C LYS A 467 22.47 -8.64 -5.04
N LYS A 468 23.32 -8.48 -4.03
CA LYS A 468 23.90 -9.63 -3.31
C LYS A 468 22.96 -10.06 -2.21
N LEU A 469 22.74 -11.37 -2.09
CA LEU A 469 21.95 -11.91 -1.00
C LEU A 469 22.63 -11.50 0.31
N LYS A 470 21.85 -10.94 1.25
CA LYS A 470 22.37 -10.60 2.57
C LYS A 470 22.83 -11.87 3.30
N ASN A 471 23.60 -11.70 4.37
CA ASN A 471 24.05 -12.83 5.20
C ASN A 471 22.90 -13.41 6.03
N VAL A 472 21.97 -14.06 5.34
CA VAL A 472 20.76 -14.72 5.83
C VAL A 472 20.58 -16.05 5.10
N LEU A 473 19.94 -16.99 5.76
CA LEU A 473 19.43 -18.21 5.16
C LEU A 473 17.97 -17.99 4.79
N LEU A 474 17.66 -18.16 3.51
CA LEU A 474 16.29 -18.02 3.04
C LEU A 474 15.45 -19.24 3.46
N PRO A 475 14.18 -19.02 3.86
CA PRO A 475 13.29 -20.11 4.21
C PRO A 475 13.07 -21.05 3.01
N ASN A 476 12.82 -22.32 3.29
CA ASN A 476 12.53 -23.33 2.26
C ASN A 476 11.22 -24.04 2.59
N CYS A 477 10.14 -23.49 2.05
CA CYS A 477 8.78 -23.98 2.22
C CYS A 477 7.95 -23.57 1.00
N SER A 478 6.94 -24.36 0.66
CA SER A 478 6.01 -24.02 -0.43
C SER A 478 4.96 -23.01 0.03
N HIS A 479 4.44 -22.23 -0.91
CA HIS A 479 3.24 -21.42 -0.75
C HIS A 479 2.20 -21.81 -1.80
N VAL A 480 0.95 -21.38 -1.60
CA VAL A 480 -0.16 -21.59 -2.54
C VAL A 480 -0.13 -20.67 -3.77
#